data_AF-A0A2E4HN03-F1
#
_entry.id   AF-A0A2E4HN03-F1
#
_cell.length_a   1.000
_cell.length_b   1.000
_cell.length_c   1.000
_cell.angle_alpha   90.00
_cell.angle_beta   90.00
_cell.angle_gamma   90.00
#
_symmetry.space_group_name_H-M   'P 1'
#
loop_
_entity.id
_entity.type
_entity.pdbx_description
1 polymer ?
#
loop_
_entity_poly.entity_id
_entity_poly.type
_entity_poly.pdbx_seq_one_letter_code
_entity_poly.pdbx_strand_id
1 'polypeptide(L)'
;MSTSGYISDLDSFKKREISDKVTKYRNFSIIIAVFVHIFAFITGIILLVVFSYPFMTLIIFHGTMQLLSYIHIYFGPKIYEKRLRRKVLKPDLIMLNRNV
;
A
#
# COMPACT_ATOMS: atom_id res chain seq x y z
N MET A 1 -5.51 11.09 -37.33
CA MET A 1 -5.67 10.59 -35.95
C MET A 1 -6.81 11.38 -35.31
N SER A 2 -7.89 10.75 -34.86
CA SER A 2 -9.03 11.48 -34.29
C SER A 2 -8.71 11.95 -32.87
N THR A 3 -9.24 13.12 -32.48
CA THR A 3 -9.09 13.68 -31.12
C THR A 3 -9.52 12.68 -30.05
N SER A 4 -10.54 11.86 -30.33
CA SER A 4 -11.01 10.78 -29.46
C SER A 4 -9.97 9.67 -29.26
N GLY A 5 -9.23 9.28 -30.30
CA GLY A 5 -8.15 8.30 -30.18
C GLY A 5 -6.99 8.80 -29.31
N TYR A 6 -6.59 10.06 -29.49
CA TYR A 6 -5.52 10.67 -28.70
C TYR A 6 -5.85 10.76 -27.20
N ILE A 7 -7.09 11.14 -26.85
CA ILE A 7 -7.56 11.21 -25.45
C ILE A 7 -7.58 9.81 -24.81
N SER A 8 -8.05 8.79 -25.54
CA SER A 8 -8.07 7.41 -25.08
C SER A 8 -6.66 6.87 -24.79
N ASP A 9 -5.71 7.15 -25.67
CA ASP A 9 -4.32 6.74 -25.47
C ASP A 9 -3.71 7.39 -24.23
N LEU A 10 -3.93 8.70 -24.05
CA LEU A 10 -3.50 9.46 -22.87
C LEU A 10 -4.05 8.88 -21.56
N ASP A 11 -5.33 8.53 -21.52
CA ASP A 11 -5.95 7.96 -20.33
C ASP A 11 -5.40 6.55 -20.03
N SER A 12 -5.09 5.78 -21.09
CA SER A 12 -4.44 4.48 -20.96
C SER A 12 -3.01 4.58 -20.40
N PHE A 13 -2.22 5.57 -20.84
CA PHE A 13 -0.88 5.85 -20.31
C PHE A 13 -0.94 6.26 -18.84
N LYS A 14 -1.87 7.16 -18.50
CA LYS A 14 -2.11 7.63 -17.13
C LYS A 14 -2.50 6.49 -16.19
N LYS A 15 -3.36 5.58 -16.66
CA LYS A 15 -3.77 4.39 -15.90
C LYS A 15 -2.61 3.43 -15.66
N ARG A 16 -1.72 3.23 -16.65
CA ARG A 16 -0.49 2.42 -16.49
C ARG A 16 0.45 3.06 -15.47
N GLU A 17 0.69 4.36 -15.56
CA GLU A 17 1.59 5.06 -14.62
C GLU A 17 1.11 4.96 -13.16
N ILE A 18 -0.20 5.12 -12.93
CA ILE A 18 -0.80 4.93 -11.60
C ILE A 18 -0.63 3.47 -11.14
N SER A 19 -0.90 2.50 -12.02
CA SER A 19 -0.76 1.08 -11.73
C SER A 19 0.67 0.70 -11.33
N ASP A 20 1.67 1.22 -12.05
CA ASP A 20 3.08 0.95 -11.76
C ASP A 20 3.50 1.53 -10.40
N LYS A 21 3.08 2.77 -10.10
CA LYS A 21 3.33 3.39 -8.80
C LYS A 21 2.67 2.62 -7.65
N VAL A 22 1.43 2.18 -7.83
CA VAL A 22 0.71 1.36 -6.83
C VAL A 22 1.38 0.01 -6.65
N THR A 23 1.82 -0.63 -7.73
CA THR A 23 2.52 -1.92 -7.68
C THR A 23 3.86 -1.81 -6.97
N LYS A 24 4.64 -0.75 -7.26
CA LYS A 24 5.90 -0.46 -6.56
C LYS A 24 5.68 -0.24 -5.07
N TYR A 25 4.65 0.53 -4.70
CA TYR A 25 4.27 0.73 -3.30
C TYR A 25 3.87 -0.58 -2.63
N ARG A 26 3.03 -1.41 -3.29
CA ARG A 26 2.62 -2.72 -2.76
C ARG A 26 3.83 -3.61 -2.48
N ASN A 27 4.76 -3.72 -3.43
CA ASN A 27 5.96 -4.54 -3.26
C ASN A 27 6.82 -4.02 -2.10
N PHE A 28 6.98 -2.70 -1.98
CA PHE A 28 7.69 -2.09 -0.85
C PHE A 28 7.00 -2.35 0.49
N SER A 29 5.68 -2.21 0.57
CA SER A 29 4.90 -2.53 1.77
C SER A 29 5.02 -4.00 2.18
N ILE A 30 5.07 -4.93 1.21
CA ILE A 30 5.30 -6.36 1.50
C ILE A 30 6.69 -6.56 2.11
N ILE A 31 7.74 -5.95 1.53
CA ILE A 31 9.10 -6.03 2.06
C ILE A 31 9.16 -5.51 3.50
N ILE A 32 8.57 -4.34 3.77
CA ILE A 32 8.49 -3.79 5.13
C ILE A 32 7.75 -4.74 6.07
N ALA A 33 6.63 -5.30 5.64
CA ALA A 33 5.85 -6.22 6.47
C ALA A 33 6.67 -7.45 6.86
N VAL A 34 7.49 -8.00 5.95
CA VAL A 34 8.40 -9.11 6.25
C VAL A 34 9.43 -8.70 7.31
N PHE A 35 10.07 -7.54 7.17
CA PHE A 35 11.02 -7.05 8.18
C PHE A 35 10.36 -6.88 9.56
N VAL A 36 9.17 -6.29 9.62
CA VAL A 36 8.41 -6.11 10.88
C VAL A 36 8.11 -7.46 11.53
N HIS A 37 7.77 -8.49 10.76
CA HIS A 37 7.54 -9.84 11.31
C HIS A 37 8.82 -10.46 11.87
N ILE A 38 9.96 -10.31 11.19
CA ILE A 38 11.24 -10.80 11.70
C ILE A 38 11.56 -10.15 13.05
N PHE A 39 11.40 -8.82 13.16
CA PHE A 39 11.60 -8.11 14.44
C PHE A 39 10.60 -8.52 15.52
N ALA A 40 9.34 -8.72 15.16
CA ALA A 40 8.30 -9.19 16.08
C ALA A 40 8.62 -10.60 16.61
N PHE A 41 9.12 -11.49 15.75
CA PHE A 41 9.54 -12.83 16.12
C PHE A 41 10.73 -12.81 17.08
N ILE A 42 11.77 -12.01 16.80
CA ILE A 42 12.93 -11.84 17.69
C ILE A 42 12.48 -11.30 19.05
N THR A 43 11.66 -10.24 19.05
CA THR A 43 11.09 -9.67 20.28
C THR A 43 10.30 -10.71 21.06
N GLY A 44 9.51 -11.53 20.35
CA GLY A 44 8.75 -12.63 20.93
C GLY A 44 9.64 -13.67 21.63
N ILE A 45 10.76 -14.07 21.01
CA ILE A 45 11.75 -14.96 21.63
C ILE A 45 12.33 -14.34 22.90
N ILE A 46 12.70 -13.06 22.88
CA ILE A 46 13.25 -12.37 24.05
C ILE A 46 12.22 -12.37 25.20
N LEU A 47 10.97 -12.02 24.92
CA LEU A 47 9.90 -12.01 25.92
C LEU A 47 9.63 -13.41 26.50
N LEU A 48 9.67 -14.44 25.67
CA LEU A 48 9.42 -15.82 26.09
C LEU A 48 10.59 -16.42 26.87
N VAL A 49 11.84 -16.22 26.40
CA VAL A 49 13.03 -16.90 26.93
C VAL A 49 13.68 -16.10 28.06
N VAL A 50 13.79 -14.78 27.91
CA VAL A 50 14.48 -13.92 28.90
C VAL A 50 13.53 -13.50 30.01
N PHE A 51 12.30 -13.11 29.65
CA PHE A 51 11.31 -12.61 30.62
C PHE A 51 10.31 -13.69 31.07
N SER A 52 10.40 -14.91 30.54
CA SER A 52 9.52 -16.04 30.89
C SER A 52 8.03 -15.73 30.78
N TYR A 53 7.66 -14.85 29.84
CA TYR A 53 6.25 -14.55 29.63
C TYR A 53 5.49 -15.76 29.08
N PRO A 54 4.21 -15.93 29.48
CA PRO A 54 3.44 -17.09 29.09
C PRO A 54 3.30 -17.15 27.57
N PHE A 55 3.37 -18.38 27.03
CA PHE A 55 3.28 -18.64 25.58
C PHE A 55 2.03 -18.03 24.93
N MET A 56 0.93 -17.90 25.69
CA MET A 56 -0.28 -17.22 25.21
C MET A 56 -0.05 -15.75 24.84
N THR A 57 0.83 -15.04 25.55
CA THR A 57 1.19 -13.66 25.22
C THR A 57 1.87 -13.57 23.86
N LEU A 58 2.73 -14.54 23.54
CA LEU A 58 3.37 -14.65 22.22
C LEU A 58 2.34 -14.88 21.12
N ILE A 59 1.42 -15.82 21.31
CA ILE A 59 0.38 -16.13 20.31
C ILE A 59 -0.51 -14.90 20.06
N ILE A 60 -0.96 -14.22 21.12
CA ILE A 60 -1.82 -13.04 20.99
C ILE A 60 -1.08 -11.92 20.26
N PHE A 61 0.18 -11.66 20.65
CA PHE A 61 1.00 -10.64 20.00
C PHE A 61 1.27 -10.97 18.53
N HIS A 62 1.68 -12.20 18.23
CA HIS A 62 1.96 -12.61 16.86
C HIS A 62 0.69 -12.63 16.00
N GLY A 63 -0.42 -13.12 16.52
CA GLY A 63 -1.70 -13.16 15.80
C GLY A 63 -2.25 -11.77 15.51
N THR A 64 -2.16 -10.84 16.46
CA THR A 64 -2.56 -9.43 16.25
C THR A 64 -1.68 -8.75 15.20
N MET A 65 -0.36 -8.93 15.26
CA MET A 65 0.56 -8.40 14.25
C MET A 65 0.31 -8.98 12.86
N GLN A 66 0.03 -10.28 12.77
CA GLN A 66 -0.32 -10.96 11.51
C GLN A 66 -1.60 -10.34 10.90
N LEU A 67 -2.63 -10.15 11.73
CA LEU A 67 -3.89 -9.54 11.30
C LEU A 67 -3.70 -8.10 10.82
N LEU A 68 -2.99 -7.26 11.58
CA LEU A 68 -2.69 -5.88 11.18
C LEU A 68 -1.94 -5.83 9.86
N SER A 69 -1.01 -6.75 9.64
CA SER A 69 -0.22 -6.82 8.41
C SER A 69 -1.07 -7.20 7.20
N TYR A 70 -1.99 -8.16 7.35
CA TYR A 70 -2.96 -8.49 6.31
C TYR A 70 -3.83 -7.29 5.93
N ILE A 71 -4.33 -6.56 6.94
CA ILE A 71 -5.09 -5.33 6.73
C ILE A 71 -4.23 -4.30 5.97
N HIS A 72 -2.98 -4.10 6.39
CA HIS A 72 -2.07 -3.14 5.75
C HIS A 72 -1.79 -3.48 4.28
N ILE A 73 -1.49 -4.75 3.97
CA ILE A 73 -1.19 -5.20 2.61
C ILE A 73 -2.43 -5.10 1.71
N TYR A 74 -3.63 -5.38 2.23
CA TYR A 74 -4.85 -5.33 1.43
C TYR A 74 -5.39 -3.91 1.23
N PHE A 75 -5.42 -3.09 2.29
CA PHE A 75 -6.02 -1.75 2.25
C PHE A 75 -5.01 -0.64 1.90
N GLY A 76 -3.74 -0.79 2.27
CA GLY A 76 -2.69 0.21 2.02
C GLY A 76 -2.57 0.61 0.55
N PRO A 77 -2.40 -0.36 -0.39
CA PRO A 77 -2.32 -0.06 -1.82
C PRO A 77 -3.60 0.61 -2.36
N LYS A 78 -4.78 0.19 -1.89
CA LYS A 78 -6.07 0.78 -2.31
C LYS A 78 -6.21 2.24 -1.86
N ILE A 79 -5.77 2.56 -0.64
CA ILE A 79 -5.77 3.94 -0.13
C ILE A 79 -4.76 4.79 -0.91
N TYR A 80 -3.58 4.24 -1.20
CA TYR A 80 -2.55 4.90 -1.99
C TYR A 80 -3.04 5.18 -3.43
N GLU A 81 -3.68 4.21 -4.08
CA GLU A 81 -4.28 4.38 -5.40
C GLU A 81 -5.35 5.49 -5.39
N LYS A 82 -6.26 5.48 -4.41
CA LYS A 82 -7.30 6.52 -4.26
C LYS A 82 -6.70 7.91 -4.09
N ARG A 83 -5.58 8.03 -3.37
CA ARG A 83 -4.84 9.30 -3.21
C ARG A 83 -4.16 9.72 -4.52
N LEU A 84 -3.53 8.80 -5.24
CA LEU A 84 -2.93 9.09 -6.56
C LEU A 84 -3.99 9.58 -7.54
N ARG A 85 -5.09 8.83 -7.72
CA ARG A 85 -6.17 9.21 -8.63
C ARG A 85 -6.68 10.62 -8.35
N ARG A 86 -6.91 10.99 -7.08
CA ARG A 86 -7.30 12.36 -6.69
C ARG A 86 -6.25 13.41 -7.05
N LYS A 87 -4.96 13.10 -6.86
CA LYS A 87 -3.86 14.00 -7.23
C LYS A 87 -3.76 14.20 -8.74
N VAL A 88 -4.03 13.18 -9.56
CA VAL A 88 -3.95 13.32 -11.02
C VAL A 88 -5.24 13.84 -11.66
N LEU A 89 -6.41 13.74 -10.99
CA LEU A 89 -7.68 14.32 -11.46
C LEU A 89 -7.82 15.81 -11.14
N LYS A 90 -7.25 16.30 -10.03
CA LYS A 90 -7.25 17.73 -9.68
C LYS A 90 -6.64 18.66 -10.75
N PRO A 91 -5.43 18.40 -11.29
CA PRO A 91 -4.84 19.24 -12.32
C PRO A 91 -5.64 19.22 -13.62
N ASP A 92 -6.21 18.07 -14.01
CA ASP A 92 -7.06 17.97 -15.19
C ASP A 92 -8.32 18.83 -15.08
N LEU A 93 -8.99 18.85 -13.92
CA LEU A 93 -10.15 19.70 -13.68
C LEU A 93 -9.80 21.19 -13.75
N ILE A 94 -8.62 21.58 -13.23
CA ILE A 94 -8.14 22.96 -13.29
C ILE A 94 -7.81 23.37 -14.73
N MET A 95 -7.21 22.48 -15.51
CA MET A 95 -6.90 22.73 -16.92
C MET A 95 -8.15 22.75 -17.81
N LEU A 96 -9.14 21.88 -17.57
CA LEU A 96 -10.42 21.94 -18.26
C LEU A 96 -11.14 23.27 -17.98
N ASN A 97 -11.17 23.72 -16.72
CA ASN A 97 -11.81 24.98 -16.33
C ASN A 97 -11.09 26.24 -16.87
N ARG A 98 -9.88 26.10 -17.42
CA ARG A 98 -9.13 27.22 -18.05
C ARG A 98 -9.34 27.32 -19.55
N ASN A 99 -9.88 26.26 -20.17
CA ASN A 99 -10.08 26.14 -21.62
C ASN A 99 -11.58 26.12 -22.01
N VAL A 100 -12.48 26.36 -21.05
CA VAL A 100 -13.90 26.66 -21.23
C VAL A 100 -14.12 28.11 -20.82
#